data_AF-A0A3D0Z8M1-F1
#
_entry.id   AF-A0A3D0Z8M1-F1
#
_cell.length_a   1.000
_cell.length_b   1.000
_cell.length_c   1.000
_cell.angle_alpha   90.00
_cell.angle_beta   90.00
_cell.angle_gamma   90.00
#
_symmetry.space_group_name_H-M   'P 1'
#
loop_
_entity.id
_entity.type
_entity.pdbx_description
1 polymer ?
#
loop_
_entity_poly.entity_id
_entity_poly.type
_entity_poly.pdbx_seq_one_letter_code
_entity_poly.pdbx_strand_id
1 'polypeptide(L)'
;MEYITASGAVITDEMIEAWGKACERGEYPGMPGKFIISPVGRPRLSDDELVSVSFKLPRGVVNVLDATAKKRNESRSEFLREAVGNAISAAH
;
A
#
# COMPACT_ATOMS: atom_id res chain seq x y z
N MET A 1 0.30 28.36 -13.87
CA MET A 1 -0.80 27.66 -13.18
C MET A 1 -0.25 26.97 -11.94
N GLU A 2 -1.11 26.80 -10.94
CA GLU A 2 -0.80 26.12 -9.68
C GLU A 2 -1.68 24.88 -9.55
N TYR A 3 -1.08 23.76 -9.15
CA TYR A 3 -1.74 22.47 -8.95
C TYR A 3 -1.59 22.05 -7.49
N ILE A 4 -2.66 21.53 -6.89
CA ILE A 4 -2.64 21.04 -5.52
C ILE A 4 -2.61 19.52 -5.56
N THR A 5 -1.60 18.91 -4.94
CA THR A 5 -1.52 17.45 -4.82
C THR A 5 -2.55 16.93 -3.82
N ALA A 6 -2.83 15.62 -3.85
CA ALA A 6 -3.64 14.96 -2.81
C ALA A 6 -3.08 15.13 -1.38
N SER A 7 -1.79 15.46 -1.27
CA SER A 7 -1.10 15.77 0.00
C SER A 7 -1.24 17.23 0.44
N GLY A 8 -1.90 18.08 -0.35
CA GLY A 8 -2.06 19.52 -0.10
C GLY A 8 -0.86 20.37 -0.51
N ALA A 9 0.13 19.80 -1.19
CA ALA A 9 1.29 20.55 -1.67
C ALA A 9 0.95 21.31 -2.95
N VAL A 10 1.38 22.57 -3.03
CA VAL A 10 1.21 23.41 -4.22
C VAL A 10 2.40 23.21 -5.16
N ILE A 11 2.13 22.87 -6.41
CA ILE A 11 3.10 22.69 -7.49
C ILE A 11 2.80 23.73 -8.56
N THR A 12 3.80 24.51 -8.97
CA THR A 12 3.63 25.49 -10.05
C THR A 12 4.04 24.91 -11.41
N ASP A 13 3.54 25.48 -12.51
CA ASP A 13 4.00 25.13 -13.87
C ASP A 13 5.53 25.24 -14.01
N GLU A 14 6.14 26.26 -13.39
CA GLU A 14 7.59 26.48 -13.41
C GLU A 14 8.36 25.33 -12.74
N MET A 15 7.80 24.77 -11.66
CA MET A 15 8.38 23.60 -11.00
C MET A 15 8.31 22.35 -11.89
N ILE A 16 7.19 22.17 -12.60
CA ILE A 16 7.01 21.05 -13.53
C ILE A 16 8.01 21.14 -14.68
N GLU A 17 8.16 22.31 -15.27
CA GLU A 17 9.12 22.56 -16.35
C GLU A 17 10.57 22.35 -15.89
N ALA A 18 10.92 22.82 -14.69
CA ALA A 18 12.24 22.62 -14.11
C ALA A 18 12.55 21.14 -13.86
N TRP A 19 11.56 20.37 -13.38
CA TRP A 19 11.71 18.92 -13.18
C TRP A 19 11.81 18.16 -14.50
N GLY A 20 11.07 18.56 -15.54
CA GLY A 20 11.18 18.00 -16.89
C GLY A 20 12.61 18.13 -17.43
N LYS A 21 13.18 19.34 -17.38
CA LYS A 21 14.56 19.59 -17.80
C LYS A 21 15.59 18.83 -16.98
N ALA A 22 15.37 18.63 -15.70
CA ALA A 22 16.26 17.85 -14.85
C ALA A 22 16.21 16.35 -15.22
N CYS A 23 15.01 15.81 -15.44
CA CYS A 23 14.77 14.44 -15.89
C CYS A 23 15.49 14.13 -17.21
N GLU A 24 15.40 15.04 -18.19
CA GLU A 24 16.09 14.91 -19.49
C GLU A 24 17.62 14.86 -19.36
N ARG A 25 18.18 15.46 -18.31
CA ARG A 25 19.62 15.39 -17.97
C ARG A 25 19.98 14.19 -17.07
N GLY A 26 19.00 13.35 -16.72
CA GLY A 26 19.18 12.26 -15.77
C GLY A 26 19.34 12.71 -14.31
N GLU A 27 19.06 13.98 -14.03
CA GLU A 27 19.13 14.57 -12.69
C GLU A 27 17.73 14.53 -12.07
N TYR A 28 17.56 13.73 -11.03
CA TYR A 28 16.31 13.69 -10.27
C TYR A 28 16.53 14.38 -8.92
N PRO A 29 16.34 15.71 -8.85
CA PRO A 29 16.56 16.47 -7.62
C PRO A 29 15.55 16.05 -6.56
N GLY A 30 16.06 15.43 -5.49
CA GLY A 30 15.28 14.94 -4.36
C GLY A 30 16.04 13.81 -3.67
N MET A 31 15.89 13.64 -2.35
CA MET A 31 16.30 12.38 -1.73
C MET A 31 15.36 11.28 -2.22
N PRO A 32 15.85 10.08 -2.56
CA PRO A 32 14.99 8.91 -2.74
C PRO A 32 14.07 8.78 -1.52
N GLY A 33 12.75 8.80 -1.74
CA GLY A 33 11.74 8.81 -0.66
C GLY A 33 11.24 10.19 -0.22
N LYS A 34 11.66 11.29 -0.88
CA LYS A 34 11.24 12.67 -0.58
C LYS A 34 10.31 13.30 -1.63
N PHE A 35 9.78 12.53 -2.58
CA PHE A 35 8.52 12.92 -3.18
C PHE A 35 7.47 12.82 -2.07
N ILE A 36 6.80 13.93 -1.78
CA ILE A 36 5.65 13.97 -0.86
C ILE A 36 4.47 13.29 -1.56
N ILE A 37 4.60 11.99 -1.80
CA ILE A 37 3.48 11.09 -2.03
C ILE A 37 2.94 10.84 -0.61
N SER A 38 2.24 11.83 -0.06
CA SER A 38 1.40 11.57 1.11
C SER A 38 0.12 10.92 0.61
N PRO A 39 -0.32 9.80 1.20
CA PRO A 39 0.27 9.17 2.38
C PRO A 39 1.52 8.36 2.04
N VAL A 40 2.56 8.55 2.85
CA VAL A 40 3.75 7.68 2.92
C VAL A 40 3.29 6.32 3.46
N GLY A 41 2.78 5.48 2.57
CA GLY A 41 2.26 4.17 2.95
C GLY A 41 1.76 3.38 1.75
N ARG A 42 1.69 2.04 1.91
CA ARG A 42 0.91 1.17 1.00
C ARG A 42 -0.50 1.78 0.89
N PRO A 43 -1.09 1.87 -0.32
CA PRO A 43 -2.46 2.34 -0.49
C PRO A 43 -3.39 1.72 0.56
N ARG A 44 -4.35 2.50 1.04
CA ARG A 44 -5.36 2.00 2.00
C ARG A 44 -6.02 0.77 1.40
N LEU A 45 -6.19 -0.28 2.22
CA LEU A 45 -6.78 -1.54 1.78
C LEU A 45 -8.28 -1.40 1.49
N SER A 46 -8.95 -0.48 2.20
CA SER A 46 -10.36 -0.11 1.99
C SER A 46 -10.54 1.37 2.38
N ASP A 47 -11.59 1.98 1.85
CA ASP A 47 -12.09 3.29 2.29
C ASP A 47 -12.84 3.21 3.63
N ASP A 48 -13.28 1.99 4.01
CA ASP A 48 -13.94 1.71 5.29
C ASP A 48 -12.95 1.60 6.46
N GLU A 49 -13.47 1.81 7.68
CA GLU A 49 -12.72 1.65 8.91
C GLU A 49 -12.22 0.19 9.08
N LEU A 50 -10.91 0.01 9.18
CA LEU A 50 -10.28 -1.29 9.39
C LEU A 50 -10.17 -1.59 10.88
N VAL A 51 -10.86 -2.64 11.35
CA VAL A 51 -10.77 -3.13 12.73
C VAL A 51 -9.81 -4.32 12.82
N SER A 52 -8.92 -4.31 13.81
CA SER A 52 -7.99 -5.43 14.04
C SER A 52 -8.65 -6.56 14.84
N VAL A 53 -8.77 -7.75 14.25
CA VAL A 53 -9.19 -8.97 14.94
C VAL A 53 -7.94 -9.82 15.21
N SER A 54 -7.63 -10.06 16.49
CA SER A 54 -6.47 -10.87 16.90
C SER A 54 -6.90 -12.12 17.67
N PHE A 55 -6.34 -13.27 17.30
CA PHE A 55 -6.56 -14.54 17.98
C PHE A 55 -5.27 -15.35 17.99
N LYS A 56 -5.14 -16.25 18.98
CA LYS A 56 -3.97 -17.11 19.14
C LYS A 56 -4.21 -18.44 18.44
N LEU A 57 -3.20 -18.92 17.73
CA LEU A 57 -3.20 -20.24 17.09
C LEU A 57 -2.01 -21.06 17.59
N PRO A 58 -2.14 -22.41 17.65
CA PRO A 58 -1.00 -23.28 17.89
C PRO A 58 0.07 -23.06 16.83
N ARG A 59 1.34 -23.11 17.23
CA ARG A 59 2.49 -22.84 16.35
C ARG A 59 2.55 -23.76 15.13
N GLY A 60 2.11 -25.02 15.25
CA GLY A 60 2.00 -25.94 14.12
C GLY A 60 1.02 -25.45 13.05
N VAL A 61 -0.12 -24.88 13.47
CA VAL A 61 -1.13 -24.33 12.54
C VAL A 61 -0.59 -23.08 11.84
N VAL A 62 0.10 -22.19 12.57
CA VAL A 62 0.73 -21.01 11.99
C VAL A 62 1.76 -21.39 10.92
N ASN A 63 2.58 -22.42 11.16
CA ASN A 63 3.55 -22.89 10.17
C ASN A 63 2.88 -23.41 8.89
N VAL A 64 1.79 -24.16 9.02
CA VAL A 64 1.02 -24.67 7.87
C VAL A 64 0.36 -23.51 7.11
N LEU A 65 -0.18 -22.53 7.82
CA LEU A 65 -0.74 -21.31 7.24
C LEU A 65 0.32 -20.55 6.44
N ASP A 66 1.49 -20.31 7.02
CA ASP A 66 2.60 -19.60 6.37
C ASP A 66 3.09 -20.34 5.11
N ALA A 67 3.20 -21.67 5.19
CA ALA A 67 3.57 -22.49 4.05
C ALA A 67 2.51 -22.42 2.93
N THR A 68 1.23 -22.35 3.28
CA THR A 68 0.11 -22.27 2.33
C THR A 68 0.08 -20.91 1.64
N ALA A 69 0.20 -19.81 2.39
CA ALA A 69 0.29 -18.46 1.85
C ALA A 69 1.50 -18.32 0.91
N LYS A 70 2.66 -18.85 1.32
CA LYS A 70 3.87 -18.85 0.49
C LYS A 70 3.71 -19.65 -0.81
N LYS A 71 3.02 -20.80 -0.80
CA LYS A 71 2.71 -21.57 -2.01
C LYS A 71 1.81 -20.80 -2.98
N ARG A 72 0.93 -19.93 -2.46
CA ARG A 72 0.04 -19.06 -3.26
C ARG A 72 0.68 -17.73 -3.65
N ASN A 73 1.92 -17.48 -3.24
CA ASN A 73 2.63 -16.21 -3.43
C ASN A 73 1.89 -14.99 -2.82
N GLU A 74 1.19 -15.23 -1.70
CA GLU A 74 0.38 -14.24 -0.98
C GLU A 74 0.95 -13.98 0.42
N SER A 75 0.64 -12.82 1.00
CA SER A 75 0.90 -12.55 2.40
C SER A 75 -0.08 -13.30 3.31
N ARG A 76 0.33 -13.55 4.56
CA ARG A 76 -0.55 -14.12 5.60
C ARG A 76 -1.89 -13.37 5.71
N SER A 77 -1.82 -12.05 5.58
CA SER A 77 -2.99 -11.17 5.71
C SER A 77 -3.96 -11.31 4.53
N GLU A 78 -3.46 -11.52 3.32
CA GLU A 78 -4.30 -11.76 2.13
C GLU A 78 -5.01 -13.11 2.26
N PHE A 79 -4.26 -14.17 2.59
CA PHE A 79 -4.82 -15.50 2.81
C PHE A 79 -5.91 -15.52 3.90
N LEU A 80 -5.66 -14.84 5.03
CA LEU A 80 -6.64 -14.76 6.13
C LEU A 80 -7.91 -13.98 5.72
N ARG A 81 -7.77 -12.90 4.94
CA ARG A 81 -8.93 -12.14 4.45
C ARG A 81 -9.77 -12.97 3.48
N GLU A 82 -9.13 -13.70 2.58
CA GLU A 82 -9.82 -14.62 1.65
C GLU A 82 -10.60 -15.70 2.44
N ALA A 83 -9.95 -16.34 3.41
CA ALA A 83 -10.58 -17.38 4.23
C ALA A 83 -11.81 -16.85 5.00
N VAL A 84 -11.71 -15.65 5.58
CA VAL A 84 -12.83 -14.99 6.26
C VAL A 84 -13.93 -14.62 5.28
N GLY A 85 -13.59 -14.03 4.12
CA GLY A 85 -14.57 -13.68 3.09
C GLY A 85 -15.34 -14.88 2.57
N ASN A 86 -14.64 -16.00 2.31
CA ASN A 86 -15.25 -17.26 1.87
C ASN A 86 -16.19 -17.84 2.94
N ALA A 87 -15.78 -17.83 4.21
CA ALA A 87 -16.59 -18.33 5.32
C ALA A 87 -17.86 -17.50 5.55
N ILE A 88 -17.76 -16.17 5.46
CA ILE A 88 -18.92 -15.26 5.60
C ILE A 88 -19.86 -15.42 4.41
N SER A 89 -19.32 -15.50 3.19
CA SER A 89 -20.12 -15.65 1.96
C SER A 89 -20.87 -16.97 1.90
N ALA A 90 -20.35 -18.03 2.53
CA ALA A 90 -21.02 -19.33 2.61
C ALA A 90 -22.09 -19.41 3.72
N ALA A 91 -22.09 -18.45 4.65
CA ALA A 91 -23.04 -18.39 5.77
C ALA A 91 -24.27 -17.51 5.48
N HIS A 92 -24.28 -16.80 4.34
CA HIS A 92 -25.35 -15.96 3.84
C HIS A 92 -25.86 -16.48 2.49
#